data_AF-A0A934WGZ8-F1
#
_entry.id   AF-A0A934WGZ8-F1
#
_cell.length_a   1.000
_cell.length_b   1.000
_cell.length_c   1.000
_cell.angle_alpha   90.00
_cell.angle_beta   90.00
_cell.angle_gamma   90.00
#
_symmetry.space_group_name_H-M   'P 1'
#
loop_
_entity.id
_entity.type
_entity.pdbx_description
1 polymer ?
#
loop_
_entity_poly.entity_id
_entity_poly.type
_entity_poly.pdbx_seq_one_letter_code
_entity_poly.pdbx_strand_id
1 'polypeptide(L)'
;MRRLLRFGGVEFLDFLHSLDDLPGRCRLAVPDLDMPQLELEESGSGRCVLTVRGPWPQYGPVMVGVLRAMADDYGALVLLEVISPARDGAARIAIDLFDPCHTPGRQFDLSAGG
;
A
#
# COMPACT_ATOMS: atom_id res chain seq x y z
N MET A 1 16.28 11.90 -1.61
CA MET A 1 16.05 10.44 -1.69
C MET A 1 14.56 10.14 -1.88
N ARG A 2 13.96 10.49 -3.03
CA ARG A 2 12.53 10.28 -3.33
C ARG A 2 12.28 9.53 -4.65
N ARG A 3 13.35 9.09 -5.33
CA ARG A 3 13.29 8.55 -6.71
C ARG A 3 13.44 7.02 -6.82
N LEU A 4 13.85 6.33 -5.76
CA LEU A 4 14.03 4.87 -5.78
C LEU A 4 12.70 4.09 -5.66
N LEU A 5 11.60 4.74 -5.24
CA LEU A 5 10.30 4.08 -5.02
C LEU A 5 9.30 4.26 -6.19
N ARG A 6 9.65 5.04 -7.22
CA ARG A 6 8.80 5.26 -8.42
C ARG A 6 8.89 4.16 -9.48
N PHE A 7 9.53 3.03 -9.18
CA PHE A 7 9.55 1.86 -10.07
C PHE A 7 8.29 0.98 -9.96
N GLY A 8 7.19 1.53 -9.41
CA GLY A 8 5.97 0.79 -9.12
C GLY A 8 4.92 0.82 -10.23
N GLY A 9 4.98 1.75 -11.18
CA GLY A 9 3.95 1.93 -12.21
C GLY A 9 3.38 3.34 -12.19
N VAL A 10 2.31 3.58 -12.96
CA VAL A 10 1.70 4.93 -13.05
C VAL A 10 0.70 5.12 -11.92
N GLU A 11 0.01 4.05 -11.55
CA GLU A 11 -1.03 4.03 -10.53
C GLU A 11 -0.54 3.35 -9.23
N PHE A 12 -1.19 3.65 -8.11
CA PHE A 12 -0.88 3.03 -6.83
C PHE A 12 -1.07 1.50 -6.85
N LEU A 13 -2.05 1.01 -7.62
CA LEU A 13 -2.30 -0.44 -7.77
C LEU A 13 -1.12 -1.16 -8.43
N ASP A 14 -0.53 -0.57 -9.47
CA ASP A 14 0.68 -1.12 -10.09
C ASP A 14 1.81 -1.25 -9.05
N PHE A 15 1.95 -0.23 -8.20
CA PHE A 15 2.95 -0.24 -7.13
C PHE A 15 2.71 -1.39 -6.16
N LEU A 16 1.46 -1.62 -5.75
CA LEU A 16 1.10 -2.74 -4.89
C LEU A 16 1.50 -4.07 -5.54
N HIS A 17 1.16 -4.28 -6.82
CA HIS A 17 1.54 -5.50 -7.54
C HIS A 17 3.06 -5.72 -7.61
N SER A 18 3.85 -4.65 -7.56
CA SER A 18 5.31 -4.75 -7.58
C SER A 18 5.93 -5.13 -6.22
N LEU A 19 5.15 -5.19 -5.14
CA LEU A 19 5.65 -5.41 -3.78
C LEU A 19 6.31 -6.79 -3.59
N ASP A 20 5.80 -7.82 -4.26
CA ASP A 20 6.34 -9.18 -4.16
C ASP A 20 7.80 -9.25 -4.65
N ASP A 21 8.15 -8.44 -5.64
CA ASP A 21 9.51 -8.33 -6.19
C ASP A 21 10.41 -7.36 -5.42
N LEU A 22 9.84 -6.56 -4.51
CA LEU A 22 10.59 -5.52 -3.78
C LEU A 22 11.74 -6.09 -2.94
N PRO A 23 11.58 -7.19 -2.16
CA PRO A 23 12.68 -7.74 -1.37
C PRO A 23 13.89 -8.13 -2.25
N GLY A 24 13.64 -8.74 -3.42
CA GLY A 24 14.67 -9.10 -4.38
C GLY A 24 15.42 -7.88 -4.92
N ARG A 25 14.68 -6.84 -5.30
CA ARG A 25 15.26 -5.56 -5.79
C ARG A 25 16.05 -4.83 -4.70
N CYS A 26 15.53 -4.79 -3.48
CA CYS A 26 16.22 -4.18 -2.34
C CYS A 26 17.55 -4.85 -2.05
N ARG A 27 17.62 -6.18 -2.09
CA ARG A 27 18.88 -6.93 -1.88
C ARG A 27 19.95 -6.60 -2.92
N LEU A 28 19.55 -6.32 -4.17
CA LEU A 28 20.49 -5.89 -5.21
C LEU A 28 21.04 -4.47 -4.97
N ALA A 29 20.21 -3.58 -4.40
CA ALA A 29 20.59 -2.19 -4.13
C ALA A 29 21.36 -2.04 -2.80
N VAL A 30 20.97 -2.78 -1.77
CA VAL A 30 21.55 -2.77 -0.42
C VAL A 30 21.60 -4.22 0.09
N PRO A 31 22.73 -4.92 -0.09
CA PRO A 31 22.84 -6.34 0.24
C PRO A 31 22.58 -6.70 1.71
N ASP A 32 22.92 -5.79 2.63
CA ASP A 32 22.79 -5.98 4.09
C ASP A 32 21.43 -5.56 4.65
N LEU A 33 20.49 -5.15 3.79
CA LEU A 33 19.14 -4.80 4.22
C LEU A 33 18.32 -6.07 4.42
N ASP A 34 17.95 -6.35 5.67
CA ASP A 34 17.00 -7.40 5.99
C ASP A 34 15.59 -6.94 5.59
N MET A 35 15.02 -7.59 4.57
CA MET A 35 13.70 -7.29 4.04
C MET A 35 12.75 -8.44 4.39
N PRO A 36 11.51 -8.14 4.82
CA PRO A 36 10.51 -9.17 4.99
C PRO A 36 10.13 -9.73 3.61
N GLN A 37 9.66 -10.96 3.58
CA GLN A 37 8.92 -11.48 2.43
C GLN A 37 7.57 -10.76 2.37
N LEU A 38 7.20 -10.38 1.16
CA LEU A 38 5.98 -9.66 0.84
C LEU A 38 5.19 -10.51 -0.17
N GLU A 39 3.92 -10.74 0.13
CA GLU A 39 2.99 -11.48 -0.75
C GLU A 39 1.69 -10.68 -0.81
N LEU A 40 1.33 -10.20 -2.01
CA LEU A 40 0.08 -9.49 -2.26
C LEU A 40 -0.97 -10.44 -2.84
N GLU A 41 -2.13 -10.50 -2.19
CA GLU A 41 -3.30 -11.21 -2.70
C GLU A 41 -4.41 -10.22 -3.04
N GLU A 42 -4.95 -10.30 -4.24
CA GLU A 42 -6.14 -9.53 -4.63
C GLU A 42 -7.42 -10.26 -4.28
N SER A 43 -8.35 -9.52 -3.68
CA SER A 43 -9.73 -9.93 -3.46
C SER A 43 -10.58 -8.91 -4.19
N GLY A 44 -11.05 -9.20 -5.41
CA GLY A 44 -11.60 -8.21 -6.36
C GLY A 44 -12.54 -7.12 -5.78
N SER A 45 -12.75 -6.05 -6.56
CA SER A 45 -13.36 -4.77 -6.14
C SER A 45 -12.38 -3.78 -5.51
N GLY A 46 -11.11 -3.80 -5.93
CA GLY A 46 -10.09 -2.86 -5.44
C GLY A 46 -9.62 -3.14 -4.02
N ARG A 47 -9.78 -4.38 -3.54
CA ARG A 47 -9.28 -4.79 -2.23
C ARG A 47 -8.10 -5.74 -2.40
N CYS A 48 -7.04 -5.48 -1.66
CA CYS A 48 -5.85 -6.32 -1.60
C CYS A 48 -5.53 -6.68 -0.15
N VAL A 49 -4.79 -7.76 0.05
CA VAL A 49 -4.21 -8.13 1.34
C VAL A 49 -2.72 -8.33 1.13
N LEU A 50 -1.91 -7.52 1.82
CA LEU A 50 -0.47 -7.69 1.88
C LEU A 50 -0.12 -8.54 3.10
N THR A 51 0.48 -9.70 2.86
CA THR A 51 1.10 -10.52 3.89
C THR A 51 2.58 -10.15 4.03
N VAL A 52 3.01 -9.87 5.25
CA VAL A 52 4.38 -9.47 5.59
C VAL A 52 4.97 -10.50 6.55
N ARG A 53 5.97 -11.25 6.07
CA ARG A 53 6.66 -12.30 6.84
C ARG A 53 8.11 -11.92 7.06
N GLY A 54 8.52 -11.79 8.31
CA GLY A 54 9.91 -11.50 8.66
C GLY A 54 10.20 -11.85 10.11
N PRO A 55 11.49 -11.83 10.51
CA PRO A 55 11.91 -12.18 11.85
C PRO A 55 11.41 -11.24 12.95
N TRP A 56 10.88 -10.07 12.57
CA TRP A 56 10.55 -8.99 13.50
C TRP A 56 9.09 -8.56 13.40
N PRO A 57 8.37 -8.40 14.53
CA PRO A 57 6.97 -7.96 14.52
C PRO A 57 6.80 -6.51 14.04
N GLN A 58 7.88 -5.72 13.98
CA GLN A 58 7.85 -4.33 13.53
C GLN A 58 7.65 -4.19 12.01
N TYR A 59 7.87 -5.25 11.22
CA TYR A 59 7.69 -5.18 9.77
C TYR A 59 6.26 -4.81 9.35
N GLY A 60 5.24 -5.29 10.06
CA GLY A 60 3.84 -4.92 9.80
C GLY A 60 3.60 -3.40 9.91
N PRO A 61 3.83 -2.79 11.09
CA PRO A 61 3.70 -1.34 11.26
C PRO A 61 4.59 -0.52 10.33
N VAL A 62 5.81 -0.97 10.05
CA VAL A 62 6.71 -0.31 9.08
C VAL A 62 6.08 -0.34 7.69
N MET A 63 5.55 -1.48 7.24
CA MET A 63 4.91 -1.57 5.93
C MET A 63 3.63 -0.75 5.85
N VAL A 64 2.84 -0.62 6.91
CA VAL A 64 1.72 0.33 6.96
C VAL A 64 2.22 1.77 6.71
N GLY A 65 3.32 2.17 7.35
CA GLY A 65 3.93 3.47 7.14
C GLY A 65 4.41 3.70 5.71
N VAL A 66 5.05 2.70 5.12
CA VAL A 66 5.50 2.73 3.71
C VAL A 66 4.31 2.84 2.76
N LEU A 67 3.30 1.98 2.91
CA LEU A 67 2.09 1.98 2.08
C LEU A 67 1.39 3.34 2.14
N ARG A 68 1.27 3.93 3.34
CA ARG A 68 0.64 5.25 3.51
C ARG A 68 1.43 6.36 2.81
N ALA A 69 2.75 6.41 3.02
CA ALA A 69 3.60 7.40 2.37
C ALA A 69 3.56 7.27 0.84
N MET A 70 3.50 6.04 0.33
CA MET A 70 3.40 5.80 -1.12
C MET A 70 2.02 6.18 -1.66
N ALA A 71 0.94 5.85 -0.96
CA ALA A 71 -0.41 6.26 -1.35
C ALA A 71 -0.51 7.79 -1.46
N ASP A 72 0.04 8.51 -0.49
CA ASP A 72 0.13 9.98 -0.51
C ASP A 72 0.95 10.50 -1.71
N ASP A 73 2.10 9.87 -2.01
CA ASP A 73 2.96 10.25 -3.14
C ASP A 73 2.32 9.95 -4.52
N TYR A 74 1.39 8.98 -4.60
CA TYR A 74 0.58 8.69 -5.78
C TYR A 74 -0.75 9.45 -5.83
N GLY A 75 -1.16 10.11 -4.74
CA GLY A 75 -2.46 10.77 -4.62
C GLY A 75 -3.65 9.79 -4.53
N ALA A 76 -3.42 8.56 -4.05
CA ALA A 76 -4.43 7.52 -3.93
C ALA A 76 -5.11 7.55 -2.55
N LEU A 77 -6.45 7.43 -2.53
CA LEU A 77 -7.20 7.26 -1.30
C LEU A 77 -7.29 5.78 -0.94
N VAL A 78 -6.71 5.40 0.20
CA VAL A 78 -6.67 4.01 0.66
C VAL A 78 -7.07 3.89 2.13
N LEU A 79 -7.75 2.80 2.46
CA LEU A 79 -7.92 2.35 3.84
C LEU A 79 -6.93 1.23 4.11
N LEU A 80 -6.14 1.38 5.16
CA LEU A 80 -5.18 0.37 5.61
C LEU A 80 -5.63 -0.17 6.96
N GLU A 81 -5.88 -1.47 7.03
CA GLU A 81 -6.27 -2.16 8.27
C GLU A 81 -5.28 -3.29 8.56
N VAL A 82 -4.66 -3.26 9.74
CA VAL A 82 -3.86 -4.39 10.22
C VAL A 82 -4.81 -5.46 10.74
N ILE A 83 -4.93 -6.55 9.98
CA ILE A 83 -5.68 -7.72 10.40
C ILE A 83 -4.85 -8.43 11.49
N SER A 84 -5.53 -8.85 12.56
CA SER A 84 -4.93 -9.59 13.67
C SER A 84 -3.90 -10.62 13.17
N PRO A 85 -2.71 -10.69 13.79
CA PRO A 85 -1.63 -11.55 13.31
C PRO A 85 -2.16 -12.97 13.14
N ALA A 86 -1.89 -13.54 11.98
CA ALA A 86 -2.24 -14.92 11.73
C ALA A 86 -1.47 -15.82 12.70
N ARG A 87 -1.97 -17.04 12.92
CA ARG A 87 -1.35 -17.99 13.87
C ARG A 87 0.13 -18.28 13.57
N ASP A 88 0.59 -17.95 12.36
CA ASP A 88 1.95 -18.10 11.86
C ASP A 88 2.87 -16.89 12.18
N GLY A 89 2.36 -15.86 12.86
CA GLY A 89 3.13 -14.67 13.24
C GLY A 89 3.32 -13.65 12.10
N ALA A 90 2.74 -13.88 10.92
CA ALA A 90 2.76 -12.92 9.83
C ALA A 90 1.82 -11.74 10.11
N ALA A 91 2.24 -10.54 9.75
CA ALA A 91 1.36 -9.39 9.71
C ALA A 91 0.56 -9.42 8.41
N ARG A 92 -0.73 -9.09 8.48
CA ARG A 92 -1.60 -8.96 7.31
C ARG A 92 -2.21 -7.58 7.28
N ILE A 93 -2.11 -6.91 6.14
CA ILE A 93 -2.60 -5.55 5.95
C ILE A 93 -3.65 -5.61 4.85
N ALA A 94 -4.92 -5.41 5.21
CA ALA A 94 -5.96 -5.14 4.23
C ALA A 94 -5.78 -3.74 3.66
N ILE A 95 -5.92 -3.63 2.34
CA ILE A 95 -5.75 -2.41 1.56
C ILE A 95 -7.01 -2.27 0.70
N ASP A 96 -7.88 -1.32 1.04
CA ASP A 96 -9.04 -0.99 0.21
C ASP A 96 -8.74 0.29 -0.58
N LEU A 97 -8.74 0.20 -1.91
CA LEU A 97 -8.52 1.32 -2.82
C LEU A 97 -9.86 1.97 -3.16
N PHE A 98 -9.96 3.28 -2.94
CA PHE A 98 -11.13 4.07 -3.32
C PHE A 98 -10.84 4.81 -4.63
N ASP A 99 -11.60 4.51 -5.67
CA ASP A 99 -11.51 5.25 -6.93
C ASP A 99 -12.16 6.65 -6.77
N PRO A 100 -11.38 7.75 -6.91
CA PRO A 100 -11.95 9.10 -6.88
C PRO A 100 -12.99 9.34 -8.00
N CYS A 101 -12.99 8.54 -9.06
CA CYS A 101 -13.94 8.67 -10.17
C CYS A 101 -15.36 8.20 -9.82
N HIS A 102 -15.59 7.59 -8.65
CA HIS A 102 -16.90 7.06 -8.26
C HIS A 102 -17.76 7.99 -7.40
N THR A 103 -17.37 9.26 -7.22
CA THR A 103 -18.28 10.26 -6.66
C THR A 103 -18.57 11.33 -7.71
N PRO A 104 -19.78 11.42 -8.29
CA PRO A 104 -20.18 12.65 -8.96
C PRO A 104 -20.09 13.75 -7.91
N GLY A 105 -19.10 14.64 -8.06
CA GLY A 105 -18.91 15.77 -7.16
C GLY A 105 -20.25 16.47 -7.01
N ARG A 106 -20.81 16.47 -5.80
CA ARG A 106 -22.04 17.18 -5.53
C ARG A 106 -21.76 18.64 -5.80
N GLN A 107 -22.32 19.14 -6.90
CA GLN A 107 -22.19 20.54 -7.32
C GLN A 107 -22.77 21.39 -6.17
N PHE A 108 -21.88 22.05 -5.43
CA PHE A 108 -22.27 22.99 -4.38
C PHE A 108 -22.62 24.29 -5.08
N ASP A 109 -23.90 24.47 -5.40
CA ASP A 109 -24.41 25.72 -5.94
C ASP A 109 -24.72 26.67 -4.77
N LEU A 110 -23.79 27.59 -4.51
CA LEU A 110 -23.97 28.65 -3.51
C LEU A 110 -24.93 29.70 -4.09
N SER A 111 -26.23 29.47 -3.96
CA SER A 111 -27.21 30.54 -4.14
C SER A 111 -27.07 31.54 -2.98
N ALA A 112 -26.41 32.67 -3.26
CA ALA A 112 -26.51 33.86 -2.43
C ALA A 112 -27.92 34.43 -2.59
N GLY A 113 -28.85 34.02 -1.72
CA GLY A 113 -30.16 34.65 -1.59
C GLY A 113 -30.03 35.99 -0.88
N GLY A 114 -30.43 37.06 -1.56
CA GLY A 114 -30.54 38.42 -1.01
C GLY A 114 -31.83 38.68 -0.27
#